data_AF-A0A7W0VF72-F1
#
_entry.id   AF-A0A7W0VF72-F1
#
_cell.length_a   1.000
_cell.length_b   1.000
_cell.length_c   1.000
_cell.angle_alpha   90.00
_cell.angle_beta   90.00
_cell.angle_gamma   90.00
#
_symmetry.space_group_name_H-M   'P 1'
#
loop_
_entity.id
_entity.type
_entity.pdbx_description
1 polymer ?
#
loop_
_entity_poly.entity_id
_entity_poly.type
_entity_poly.pdbx_seq_one_letter_code
_entity_poly.pdbx_strand_id
1 'polypeptide(L)'
;MDTAQLPPESVAQCATSMSSRHKSIATIFVWLDGLFAVAAVAMLLDRTRPDWGQLAGGMAFWVGLFTILTVWQLSKARKRTKLAKLAASDLSMRWYLNGKMIVGASQTGAPLPDVSFKITSGLVTVLTAVPRAHVVAG
;
A
#
# COMPACT_ATOMS: atom_id res chain seq x y z
N MET A 1 -25.36 -12.95 2.73
CA MET A 1 -24.08 -12.40 2.21
C MET A 1 -23.00 -13.01 3.06
N ASP A 2 -22.20 -13.92 2.52
CA ASP A 2 -21.24 -14.70 3.32
C ASP A 2 -20.16 -13.77 3.89
N THR A 3 -20.23 -13.53 5.20
CA THR A 3 -19.24 -12.74 5.94
C THR A 3 -18.33 -13.71 6.67
N ALA A 4 -17.16 -13.99 6.10
CA ALA A 4 -16.18 -14.85 6.76
C ALA A 4 -15.48 -14.05 7.86
N GLN A 5 -15.56 -14.53 9.10
CA GLN A 5 -14.78 -13.96 10.19
C GLN A 5 -13.31 -14.38 10.03
N LEU A 6 -12.41 -13.41 10.02
CA LEU A 6 -10.98 -13.64 9.88
C LEU A 6 -10.30 -13.54 11.25
N PRO A 7 -9.34 -14.44 11.56
CA PRO A 7 -8.50 -14.25 12.72
C PRO A 7 -7.61 -13.00 12.55
N PRO A 8 -7.37 -12.23 13.64
CA PRO A 8 -6.62 -10.97 13.58
C PRO A 8 -5.18 -11.16 13.05
N GLU A 9 -4.57 -12.32 13.29
CA GLU A 9 -3.24 -12.66 12.78
C GLU A 9 -3.17 -12.70 11.25
N SER A 10 -4.20 -13.28 10.60
CA SER A 10 -4.26 -13.35 9.14
C SER A 10 -4.46 -11.95 8.53
N VAL A 11 -5.21 -11.08 9.21
CA VAL A 11 -5.37 -9.67 8.81
C VAL A 11 -4.05 -8.91 8.93
N ALA A 12 -3.31 -9.11 10.03
CA ALA A 12 -2.00 -8.49 10.23
C ALA A 12 -0.97 -8.96 9.19
N GLN A 13 -0.92 -10.26 8.87
CA GLN A 13 -0.06 -10.82 7.82
C GLN A 13 -0.44 -10.27 6.43
N CYS A 14 -1.73 -10.17 6.13
CA CYS A 14 -2.20 -9.61 4.87
C CYS A 14 -1.83 -8.13 4.72
N ALA A 15 -2.07 -7.32 5.76
CA ALA A 15 -1.78 -5.89 5.76
C ALA A 15 -0.28 -5.60 5.70
N THR A 16 0.57 -6.41 6.34
CA THR A 16 2.04 -6.33 6.23
C THR A 16 2.54 -6.72 4.84
N SER A 17 2.02 -7.80 4.23
CA SER A 17 2.32 -8.19 2.85
C SER A 17 1.94 -7.09 1.85
N MET A 18 0.76 -6.48 2.02
CA MET A 18 0.33 -5.34 1.23
C MET A 18 1.23 -4.11 1.41
N SER A 19 1.66 -3.83 2.64
CA SER A 19 2.61 -2.75 2.88
C SER A 19 3.95 -3.03 2.22
N SER A 20 4.44 -4.28 2.25
CA SER A 20 5.71 -4.66 1.64
C SER A 20 5.66 -4.39 0.14
N ARG A 21 4.58 -4.80 -0.55
CA ARG A 21 4.39 -4.51 -1.98
C ARG A 21 4.43 -3.01 -2.30
N HIS A 22 3.76 -2.18 -1.50
CA HIS A 22 3.79 -0.72 -1.70
C HIS A 22 5.17 -0.12 -1.43
N LYS A 23 5.91 -0.65 -0.45
CA LYS A 23 7.31 -0.26 -0.22
C LYS A 23 8.18 -0.65 -1.40
N SER A 24 8.04 -1.87 -1.94
CA SER A 24 8.77 -2.31 -3.13
C SER A 24 8.51 -1.42 -4.34
N ILE A 25 7.24 -1.04 -4.59
CA ILE A 25 6.90 -0.11 -5.66
C ILE A 25 7.52 1.27 -5.42
N ALA A 26 7.47 1.77 -4.18
CA ALA A 26 8.13 3.03 -3.82
C ALA A 26 9.64 2.97 -4.05
N THR A 27 10.30 1.85 -3.74
CA THR A 27 11.72 1.64 -4.00
C THR A 27 12.03 1.73 -5.50
N ILE A 28 11.20 1.14 -6.37
CA ILE A 28 11.37 1.25 -7.83
C ILE A 28 11.32 2.72 -8.28
N PHE A 29 10.36 3.50 -7.76
CA PHE A 29 10.29 4.92 -8.09
C PHE A 29 11.50 5.71 -7.59
N VAL A 30 12.04 5.40 -6.41
CA VAL A 30 13.29 6.03 -5.92
C VAL A 30 14.48 5.75 -6.86
N TRP A 31 14.60 4.52 -7.38
CA TRP A 31 15.66 4.19 -8.33
C TRP A 31 15.52 4.94 -9.65
N LEU A 32 14.30 5.04 -10.17
CA LEU A 32 14.02 5.85 -11.37
C LEU A 32 14.35 7.32 -11.09
N ASP A 33 13.89 7.87 -9.98
CA ASP A 33 14.16 9.24 -9.56
C ASP A 33 15.68 9.52 -9.49
N GLY A 34 16.44 8.61 -8.90
CA GLY A 34 17.91 8.70 -8.86
C GLY A 34 18.56 8.70 -10.24
N LEU A 35 18.11 7.85 -11.17
CA LEU A 35 18.60 7.83 -12.56
C LEU A 35 18.35 9.16 -13.28
N PHE A 36 17.13 9.69 -13.14
CA PHE A 36 16.74 10.97 -13.72
C PHE A 36 17.49 12.15 -13.08
N ALA A 37 17.73 12.11 -11.77
CA ALA A 37 18.50 13.13 -11.05
C ALA A 37 19.97 13.14 -11.50
N VAL A 38 20.61 11.98 -11.65
CA VAL A 38 21.99 11.90 -12.17
C VAL A 38 22.06 12.41 -13.61
N ALA A 39 21.10 12.06 -14.46
CA ALA A 39 21.01 12.57 -15.82
C ALA A 39 20.82 14.11 -15.86
N ALA A 40 19.98 14.65 -14.97
CA ALA A 40 19.77 16.10 -14.85
C ALA A 40 21.06 16.82 -14.42
N VAL A 41 21.82 16.27 -13.46
CA VAL A 41 23.10 16.84 -13.03
C VAL A 41 24.15 16.78 -14.14
N ALA A 42 24.24 15.67 -14.87
CA ALA A 42 25.13 15.56 -16.03
C ALA A 42 24.80 16.58 -17.12
N MET A 43 23.51 16.81 -17.39
CA MET A 43 23.06 17.85 -18.33
C MET A 43 23.34 19.26 -17.81
N LEU A 44 23.20 19.52 -16.51
CA LEU A 44 23.54 20.81 -15.90
C LEU A 44 25.02 21.19 -16.06
N LEU A 45 25.91 20.20 -16.18
CA LEU A 45 27.34 20.38 -16.46
C LEU A 45 27.62 20.61 -17.96
N ASP A 46 26.78 20.07 -18.86
CA ASP A 46 26.87 20.22 -20.31
C ASP A 46 25.94 21.33 -20.85
N ARG A 47 26.20 22.59 -20.43
CA ARG A 47 25.38 23.78 -20.78
C ARG A 47 25.51 24.26 -22.22
N THR A 48 26.33 23.63 -23.04
CA THR A 48 26.63 24.07 -24.41
C THR A 48 25.56 23.65 -25.42
N ARG A 49 24.58 22.83 -25.02
CA ARG A 49 23.52 22.34 -25.92
C ARG A 49 22.42 23.39 -26.16
N PRO A 50 21.99 23.60 -27.41
CA PRO A 50 20.92 24.55 -27.73
C PRO A 50 19.57 24.19 -27.08
N ASP A 51 19.32 22.91 -26.80
CA ASP A 51 18.06 22.42 -26.22
C ASP A 51 18.12 22.21 -24.70
N TRP A 52 19.15 22.74 -24.03
CA TRP A 52 19.44 22.49 -22.62
C TRP A 52 18.26 22.82 -21.69
N GLY A 53 17.58 23.94 -21.91
CA GLY A 53 16.44 24.36 -21.08
C GLY A 53 15.24 23.42 -21.18
N GLN A 54 14.96 22.88 -22.38
CA GLN A 54 13.84 21.98 -22.60
C GLN A 54 14.12 20.58 -22.00
N LEU A 55 15.36 20.11 -22.13
CA LEU A 55 15.81 18.86 -21.51
C LEU A 55 15.85 18.95 -19.99
N ALA A 56 16.40 20.03 -19.43
CA ALA A 56 16.46 20.24 -17.99
C ALA A 56 15.05 20.36 -17.37
N GLY A 57 14.13 21.07 -18.02
CA GLY A 57 12.74 21.17 -17.60
C GLY A 57 12.01 19.83 -17.64
N GLY A 58 12.21 19.04 -18.71
CA GLY A 58 11.67 17.69 -18.83
C GLY A 58 12.17 16.75 -17.74
N MET A 59 13.48 16.78 -17.44
CA MET A 59 14.07 15.95 -16.37
C MET A 59 13.57 16.37 -14.99
N ALA A 60 13.48 17.66 -14.69
CA ALA A 60 12.93 18.17 -13.43
C ALA A 60 11.47 17.75 -13.21
N PHE A 61 10.66 17.74 -14.29
CA PHE A 61 9.29 17.24 -14.24
C PHE A 61 9.23 15.75 -13.87
N TRP A 62 10.05 14.90 -14.50
CA TRP A 62 10.07 13.47 -14.21
C TRP A 62 10.54 13.17 -12.79
N VAL A 63 11.60 13.84 -12.33
CA VAL A 63 12.08 13.76 -10.93
C VAL A 63 10.95 14.10 -9.97
N GLY A 64 10.33 15.27 -10.14
CA GLY A 64 9.20 15.69 -9.30
C GLY A 64 8.02 14.70 -9.31
N LEU A 65 7.65 14.18 -10.48
CA LEU A 65 6.58 13.19 -10.63
C LEU A 65 6.90 11.89 -9.87
N PHE A 66 8.10 11.34 -10.03
CA PHE A 66 8.50 10.11 -9.34
C PHE A 66 8.63 10.30 -7.83
N THR A 67 9.12 11.45 -7.37
CA THR A 67 9.14 11.79 -5.94
C THR A 67 7.71 11.80 -5.36
N ILE A 68 6.75 12.46 -6.04
CA ILE A 68 5.34 12.52 -5.58
C ILE A 68 4.74 11.11 -5.54
N LEU A 69 4.95 10.29 -6.58
CA LEU A 69 4.46 8.91 -6.63
C LEU A 69 5.06 8.05 -5.51
N THR A 70 6.35 8.22 -5.20
CA THR A 70 7.04 7.55 -4.09
C THR A 70 6.39 7.90 -2.75
N VAL A 71 6.20 9.19 -2.47
CA VAL A 71 5.56 9.66 -1.23
C VAL A 71 4.13 9.13 -1.11
N TRP A 72 3.38 9.11 -2.22
CA TRP A 72 2.02 8.57 -2.24
C TRP A 72 1.97 7.08 -1.90
N GLN A 73 2.87 6.27 -2.46
CA GLN A 73 2.95 4.84 -2.16
C GLN A 73 3.41 4.57 -0.72
N LEU A 74 4.38 5.34 -0.22
CA LEU A 74 4.82 5.27 1.17
C LEU A 74 3.71 5.65 2.15
N SER A 75 2.91 6.66 1.82
CA SER A 75 1.74 7.05 2.62
C SER A 75 0.73 5.91 2.72
N LYS A 76 0.43 5.24 1.59
CA LYS A 76 -0.42 4.04 1.57
C LYS A 76 0.17 2.90 2.40
N ALA A 77 1.47 2.65 2.29
CA ALA A 77 2.16 1.63 3.08
C ALA A 77 2.09 1.92 4.60
N ARG A 78 2.30 3.19 5.00
CA ARG A 78 2.20 3.64 6.38
C ARG A 78 0.78 3.50 6.94
N LYS A 79 -0.25 3.89 6.17
CA LYS A 79 -1.64 3.68 6.59
C LYS A 79 -1.96 2.20 6.82
N ARG A 80 -1.52 1.32 5.90
CA ARG A 80 -1.76 -0.13 6.01
C ARG A 80 -0.98 -0.80 7.15
N THR A 81 0.24 -0.36 7.42
CA THR A 81 1.00 -0.85 8.59
C THR A 81 0.41 -0.39 9.91
N LYS A 82 -0.13 0.83 9.99
CA LYS A 82 -0.88 1.28 11.16
C LYS A 82 -2.12 0.43 11.38
N LEU A 83 -2.89 0.14 10.33
CA LEU A 83 -4.05 -0.77 10.41
C LEU A 83 -3.65 -2.19 10.81
N ALA A 84 -2.54 -2.72 10.27
CA ALA A 84 -2.00 -4.03 10.65
C ALA A 84 -1.63 -4.10 12.14
N LYS A 85 -0.98 -3.04 12.65
CA LYS A 85 -0.64 -2.94 14.07
C LYS A 85 -1.88 -2.86 14.93
N LEU A 86 -2.89 -2.08 14.51
CA LEU A 86 -4.16 -1.94 15.22
C LEU A 86 -4.91 -3.29 15.28
N ALA A 87 -4.90 -4.04 14.18
CA ALA A 87 -5.45 -5.40 14.09
C ALA A 87 -4.73 -6.41 14.99
N ALA A 88 -3.42 -6.26 15.16
CA ALA A 88 -2.63 -7.15 16.02
C ALA A 88 -2.70 -6.76 17.51
N SER A 89 -2.95 -5.48 17.84
CA SER A 89 -2.96 -4.99 19.22
C SER A 89 -4.33 -5.03 19.89
N ASP A 90 -5.41 -4.81 19.14
CA ASP A 90 -6.76 -4.76 19.70
C ASP A 90 -7.46 -6.11 19.53
N LEU A 91 -7.30 -6.97 20.54
CA LEU A 91 -7.94 -8.29 20.65
C LEU A 91 -9.47 -8.22 20.67
N SER A 92 -10.03 -7.03 20.89
CA SER A 92 -11.47 -6.84 21.01
C SER A 92 -12.16 -6.49 19.69
N MET A 93 -11.39 -6.16 18.65
CA MET A 93 -11.89 -5.97 17.29
C MET A 93 -12.13 -7.29 16.58
N ARG A 94 -13.28 -7.39 15.92
CA ARG A 94 -13.59 -8.50 15.02
C ARG A 94 -13.34 -8.08 13.58
N TRP A 95 -12.82 -9.00 12.77
CA TRP A 95 -12.46 -8.72 11.39
C TRP A 95 -13.30 -9.58 10.46
N TYR A 96 -13.87 -8.96 9.44
CA TYR A 96 -14.74 -9.60 8.47
C TYR A 96 -14.20 -9.41 7.06
N LEU A 97 -14.27 -10.46 6.25
CA LEU A 97 -14.02 -10.38 4.82
C LEU A 97 -15.34 -10.11 4.10
N ASN A 98 -15.46 -8.94 3.47
CA ASN A 98 -16.56 -8.62 2.56
C ASN A 98 -16.00 -8.44 1.13
N GLY A 99 -16.06 -9.52 0.35
CA GLY A 99 -15.51 -9.57 -1.01
C GLY A 99 -14.00 -9.27 -1.04
N LYS A 100 -13.62 -8.06 -1.50
CA LYS A 100 -12.22 -7.60 -1.57
C LYS A 100 -11.86 -6.61 -0.46
N MET A 101 -12.67 -6.52 0.59
CA MET A 101 -12.49 -5.56 1.67
C MET A 101 -12.42 -6.28 3.01
N ILE A 102 -11.37 -6.00 3.78
CA ILE A 102 -11.34 -6.35 5.20
C ILE A 102 -12.01 -5.22 5.96
N VAL A 103 -13.05 -5.55 6.72
CA VAL A 103 -13.80 -4.62 7.56
C VAL A 103 -13.51 -4.95 9.01
N GLY A 104 -12.98 -3.97 9.74
CA GLY A 104 -12.91 -4.04 11.20
C GLY A 104 -14.28 -3.70 11.79
N ALA A 105 -14.75 -4.46 12.77
CA ALA A 105 -15.94 -4.16 13.53
C ALA A 105 -15.63 -4.08 15.02
N SER A 106 -16.36 -3.20 15.70
CA SER A 106 -16.34 -3.09 17.16
C SER A 106 -16.90 -4.35 17.81
N GLN A 107 -16.70 -4.51 19.13
CA GLN A 107 -17.30 -5.58 19.93
C GLN A 107 -18.83 -5.65 19.79
N THR A 108 -19.47 -4.52 19.48
CA THR A 108 -20.92 -4.40 19.25
C THR A 108 -21.36 -4.82 17.84
N GLY A 109 -20.43 -5.26 16.98
CA GLY A 109 -20.70 -5.62 15.59
C GLY A 109 -20.82 -4.43 14.63
N ALA A 110 -20.68 -3.21 15.12
CA ALA A 110 -20.72 -2.01 14.28
C ALA A 110 -19.47 -1.93 13.38
N PRO A 111 -19.62 -1.76 12.05
CA PRO A 111 -18.49 -1.63 11.14
C PRO A 111 -17.75 -0.31 11.38
N LEU A 112 -16.41 -0.38 11.46
CA LEU A 112 -15.52 0.76 11.60
C LEU A 112 -14.88 1.06 10.23
N PRO A 113 -15.41 2.04 9.47
CA PRO A 113 -14.90 2.34 8.13
C PRO A 113 -13.45 2.82 8.15
N ASP A 114 -13.03 3.52 9.21
CA ASP A 114 -11.65 3.99 9.39
C ASP A 114 -10.62 2.87 9.54
N VAL A 115 -11.10 1.67 9.92
CA VAL A 115 -10.28 0.49 10.18
C VAL A 115 -10.37 -0.52 9.03
N SER A 116 -11.09 -0.17 7.96
CA SER A 116 -11.35 -1.05 6.82
C SER A 116 -10.36 -0.82 5.68
N PHE A 117 -9.93 -1.89 4.98
CA PHE A 117 -9.02 -1.74 3.84
C PHE A 117 -9.24 -2.67 2.65
N LYS A 118 -8.96 -2.08 1.48
CA LYS A 118 -8.80 -2.64 0.14
C LYS A 118 -7.79 -3.79 0.02
N ILE A 119 -8.19 -5.05 -0.14
CA ILE A 119 -7.28 -6.14 -0.52
C ILE A 119 -7.29 -6.45 -2.03
N THR A 120 -6.19 -7.02 -2.52
CA THR A 120 -6.07 -7.49 -3.92
C THR A 120 -6.58 -8.93 -4.04
N SER A 121 -7.14 -9.33 -5.19
CA SER A 121 -7.73 -10.67 -5.40
C SER A 121 -6.79 -11.82 -5.00
N GLY A 122 -5.49 -11.74 -5.31
CA GLY A 122 -4.54 -12.80 -4.94
C GLY A 122 -4.32 -12.97 -3.44
N LEU A 123 -4.57 -11.93 -2.63
CA LEU A 123 -4.52 -12.01 -1.17
C LEU A 123 -5.84 -12.51 -0.57
N VAL A 124 -6.96 -12.34 -1.28
CA VAL A 124 -8.25 -12.96 -0.92
C VAL A 124 -8.10 -14.47 -0.94
N THR A 125 -7.50 -15.03 -1.99
CA THR A 125 -7.27 -16.48 -2.12
C THR A 125 -6.41 -17.04 -0.99
N VAL A 126 -5.37 -16.31 -0.57
CA VAL A 126 -4.50 -16.72 0.55
C VAL A 126 -5.25 -16.67 1.88
N LEU A 127 -6.10 -15.67 2.10
CA LEU A 127 -6.91 -15.55 3.31
C LEU A 127 -8.02 -16.60 3.40
N THR A 128 -8.64 -16.96 2.28
CA THR A 128 -9.67 -18.01 2.22
C THR A 128 -9.09 -19.42 2.24
N ALA A 129 -7.79 -19.59 1.94
CA ALA A 129 -7.11 -20.88 2.00
C ALA A 129 -6.60 -21.24 3.42
N VAL A 130 -6.62 -20.30 4.37
CA VAL A 130 -6.29 -20.60 5.77
C VAL A 130 -7.46 -21.37 6.39
N PRO A 131 -7.26 -22.62 6.87
CA PRO A 131 -8.34 -23.54 7.26
C PRO A 131 -9.07 -23.18 8.57
N ARG A 132 -8.94 -21.93 9.05
CA ARG A 132 -9.58 -21.41 10.28
C ARG A 132 -10.52 -20.22 10.06
N ALA A 133 -10.74 -19.78 8.82
CA ALA A 133 -11.84 -18.85 8.55
C ALA A 133 -13.16 -19.62 8.72
N HIS A 134 -13.68 -19.66 9.94
CA HIS A 134 -15.04 -20.14 10.18
C HIS A 134 -15.98 -19.27 9.34
N VAL A 135 -16.49 -19.85 8.25
CA VAL A 135 -17.56 -19.26 7.47
C VAL A 135 -18.77 -19.25 8.39
N VAL A 136 -19.05 -18.10 9.01
CA VAL A 136 -20.30 -17.91 9.73
C VAL A 136 -21.33 -17.66 8.64
N ALA A 137 -22.03 -18.73 8.25
CA ALA A 137 -23.20 -18.63 7.40
C ALA A 137 -24.24 -17.78 8.15
N GLY A 138 -24.56 -16.62 7.58
CA GLY A 138 -25.69 -15.78 7.95
C GLY A 138 -26.73 -15.82 6.85
#